data_AF-A0A0E3NX22-F1
#
_entry.id   AF-A0A0E3NX22-F1
#
_cell.length_a   1.000
_cell.length_b   1.000
_cell.length_c   1.000
_cell.angle_alpha   90.00
_cell.angle_beta   90.00
_cell.angle_gamma   90.00
#
_symmetry.space_group_name_H-M   'P 1'
#
loop_
_entity.id
_entity.type
_entity.pdbx_description
1 polymer ?
#
loop_
_entity_poly.entity_id
_entity_poly.type
_entity_poly.pdbx_seq_one_letter_code
_entity_poly.pdbx_strand_id
1 'polypeptide(L)'
;MENGMYLFIPILYAALNSVSFVLYGLDKFKAKRQKWRISEQTLLIAAFFGPIGAWMGMQRFRHKTQKPLFKFLVPLFIGIHVMYVLWINL
;
A
#
# COMPACT_ATOMS: atom_id res chain seq x y z
N MET A 1 -15.53 8.02 -25.50
CA MET A 1 -14.72 6.91 -24.93
C MET A 1 -13.69 7.39 -23.91
N GLU A 2 -13.24 8.65 -23.94
CA GLU A 2 -12.22 9.19 -23.04
C GLU A 2 -12.62 9.19 -21.55
N ASN A 3 -13.87 9.57 -21.23
CA ASN A 3 -14.38 9.63 -19.84
C ASN A 3 -14.35 8.30 -19.08
N GLY A 4 -14.47 7.17 -19.77
CA GLY A 4 -14.44 5.85 -19.14
C GLY A 4 -13.07 5.52 -18.55
N MET A 5 -12.00 5.94 -19.21
CA MET A 5 -10.62 5.70 -18.76
C MET A 5 -10.29 6.55 -17.52
N TYR A 6 -10.76 7.80 -17.48
CA TYR A 6 -10.58 8.70 -16.33
C TYR A 6 -11.27 8.21 -15.05
N LEU A 7 -12.39 7.48 -15.17
CA LEU A 7 -13.05 6.86 -14.01
C LEU A 7 -12.42 5.52 -13.63
N PHE A 8 -11.96 4.74 -14.62
CA PHE A 8 -11.42 3.41 -14.38
C PHE A 8 -10.09 3.41 -13.61
N ILE A 9 -9.16 4.29 -13.97
CA ILE A 9 -7.83 4.39 -13.33
C ILE A 9 -7.91 4.66 -11.81
N PRO A 10 -8.65 5.68 -11.31
CA PRO A 10 -8.75 5.91 -9.87
C PRO A 10 -9.48 4.78 -9.14
N ILE A 11 -10.45 4.12 -9.77
CA ILE A 11 -11.11 2.93 -9.19
C ILE A 11 -10.12 1.79 -9.02
N LEU A 12 -9.33 1.49 -10.05
CA LEU A 12 -8.28 0.47 -9.98
C LEU A 12 -7.25 0.80 -8.90
N TYR A 13 -6.83 2.07 -8.83
CA TYR A 13 -5.90 2.52 -7.80
C TYR A 13 -6.49 2.40 -6.38
N ALA A 14 -7.77 2.72 -6.19
CA ALA A 14 -8.47 2.53 -4.92
C ALA A 14 -8.57 1.04 -4.54
N ALA A 15 -8.79 0.15 -5.51
CA ALA A 15 -8.81 -1.29 -5.30
C ALA A 15 -7.42 -1.81 -4.87
N LEU A 16 -6.33 -1.38 -5.52
CA LEU A 16 -4.97 -1.75 -5.15
C LEU A 16 -4.62 -1.30 -3.73
N ASN A 17 -4.98 -0.07 -3.36
CA ASN A 17 -4.80 0.42 -1.99
C ASN A 17 -5.63 -0.40 -0.98
N SER A 18 -6.86 -0.77 -1.33
CA SER A 18 -7.70 -1.61 -0.48
C SER A 18 -7.09 -3.00 -0.26
N VAL A 19 -6.56 -3.62 -1.32
CA VAL A 19 -5.84 -4.90 -1.24
C VAL A 19 -4.61 -4.79 -0.33
N SER A 20 -3.79 -3.75 -0.50
CA SER A 20 -2.61 -3.52 0.34
C SER A 20 -2.97 -3.30 1.80
N PHE A 21 -4.03 -2.55 2.09
CA PHE A 21 -4.54 -2.38 3.46
C PHE A 21 -4.92 -3.73 4.10
N VAL A 22 -5.68 -4.55 3.36
CA VAL A 22 -6.12 -5.88 3.82
C VAL A 22 -4.92 -6.80 4.04
N LEU A 23 -3.92 -6.82 3.16
CA LEU A 23 -2.72 -7.64 3.32
C LEU A 23 -1.96 -7.32 4.62
N TYR A 24 -1.81 -6.04 4.95
CA TYR A 24 -1.18 -5.62 6.21
C TYR A 24 -2.02 -6.04 7.44
N GLY A 25 -3.34 -5.98 7.33
CA GLY A 25 -4.26 -6.48 8.36
C GLY A 25 -4.19 -8.00 8.54
N LEU A 26 -4.14 -8.75 7.43
CA LEU A 26 -4.00 -10.20 7.42
C LEU A 26 -2.65 -10.63 8.01
N ASP A 27 -1.57 -9.93 7.70
CA ASP A 27 -0.27 -10.21 8.32
C ASP A 27 -0.30 -10.01 9.84
N LYS A 28 -0.93 -8.91 10.32
CA LYS A 28 -1.14 -8.70 11.75
C LYS A 28 -2.00 -9.80 12.38
N PHE A 29 -3.06 -10.23 11.71
CA PHE A 29 -3.94 -11.29 12.18
C PHE A 29 -3.21 -12.64 12.27
N LYS A 30 -2.43 -13.00 11.23
CA LYS A 30 -1.59 -14.20 11.21
C LYS A 30 -0.54 -14.17 12.33
N ALA A 31 0.08 -13.01 12.56
CA ALA A 31 1.02 -12.81 13.66
C ALA A 31 0.38 -13.03 15.05
N LYS A 32 -0.87 -12.58 15.25
CA LYS A 32 -1.61 -12.82 16.50
C LYS A 32 -1.98 -14.29 16.70
N ARG A 33 -2.26 -15.02 15.63
CA ARG A 33 -2.67 -16.44 15.68
C ARG A 33 -1.51 -17.44 15.52
N GLN A 34 -0.26 -16.97 15.62
CA GLN A 34 0.95 -17.78 15.40
C GLN A 34 0.93 -18.60 14.10
N LYS A 35 0.28 -18.08 13.06
CA LYS A 35 0.26 -18.68 11.72
C LYS A 35 1.46 -18.19 10.91
N TRP A 36 1.76 -18.90 9.81
CA TRP A 36 2.79 -18.48 8.86
C TRP A 36 2.53 -17.04 8.40
N ARG A 37 3.50 -16.16 8.64
CA ARG A 37 3.46 -14.72 8.31
C ARG A 37 3.62 -14.49 6.81
N ILE A 38 3.12 -13.36 6.31
CA ILE A 38 3.35 -13.00 4.91
C ILE A 38 4.81 -12.56 4.76
N SER A 39 5.46 -12.92 3.65
CA SER A 39 6.84 -12.52 3.41
C SER A 39 6.94 -10.98 3.35
N GLU A 40 8.04 -10.43 3.86
CA GLU A 40 8.23 -8.96 3.83
C GLU A 40 8.31 -8.43 2.39
N GLN A 41 8.85 -9.24 1.46
CA GLN A 41 8.88 -8.91 0.03
C GLN A 41 7.47 -8.76 -0.55
N THR A 42 6.56 -9.69 -0.26
CA THR A 42 5.17 -9.60 -0.74
C THR A 42 4.46 -8.35 -0.20
N LEU A 43 4.69 -8.00 1.07
CA LEU A 43 4.11 -6.79 1.65
C LEU A 43 4.68 -5.51 1.03
N LEU A 44 5.97 -5.48 0.71
CA LEU A 44 6.60 -4.35 0.04
C LEU A 44 6.15 -4.21 -1.42
N ILE A 45 5.99 -5.32 -2.14
CA ILE A 45 5.43 -5.31 -3.50
C ILE A 45 4.00 -4.77 -3.46
N ALA A 46 3.17 -5.24 -2.52
CA ALA A 46 1.82 -4.70 -2.34
C ALA A 46 1.86 -3.20 -1.98
N ALA A 47 2.77 -2.78 -1.11
CA ALA A 47 2.95 -1.37 -0.78
C ALA A 47 3.42 -0.53 -1.95
N PHE A 48 4.19 -1.09 -2.89
CA PHE A 48 4.58 -0.38 -4.10
C PHE A 48 3.37 -0.07 -4.99
N PHE A 49 2.45 -1.03 -5.19
CA PHE A 49 1.26 -0.81 -6.01
C PHE A 49 0.12 -0.06 -5.30
N GLY A 50 0.04 -0.19 -3.97
CA GLY A 50 -0.99 0.43 -3.12
C GLY A 50 -0.39 1.10 -1.88
N PRO A 51 0.40 2.17 -2.05
CA PRO A 51 1.21 2.74 -0.96
C PRO A 51 0.40 3.44 0.12
N ILE A 52 -0.71 4.09 -0.25
CA ILE A 52 -1.60 4.78 0.71
C ILE A 52 -2.27 3.74 1.61
N GLY A 53 -2.79 2.67 1.01
CA GLY A 53 -3.43 1.56 1.72
C GLY A 53 -2.47 0.79 2.62
N ALA A 54 -1.24 0.54 2.15
CA ALA A 54 -0.19 -0.05 2.97
C ALA A 54 0.16 0.84 4.17
N TRP A 55 0.34 2.15 3.96
CA TRP A 55 0.63 3.09 5.04
C TRP A 55 -0.50 3.18 6.06
N MET A 56 -1.76 3.29 5.60
CA MET A 56 -2.93 3.24 6.47
C MET A 56 -2.99 1.93 7.27
N GLY A 57 -2.69 0.79 6.63
CA GLY A 57 -2.61 -0.51 7.28
C GLY A 57 -1.53 -0.55 8.37
N MET A 58 -0.33 -0.06 8.06
CA MET A 58 0.77 0.04 9.04
C MET A 58 0.35 0.85 10.27
N GLN A 59 -0.22 2.03 10.06
CA GLN A 59 -0.64 2.93 11.14
C GLN A 59 -1.80 2.35 11.95
N ARG A 60 -2.83 1.82 11.27
CA ARG A 60 -4.04 1.28 11.92
C ARG A 60 -3.75 0.02 12.74
N PHE A 61 -2.96 -0.90 12.20
CA PHE A 61 -2.61 -2.16 12.88
C PHE A 61 -1.39 -2.03 13.78
N ARG A 62 -0.75 -0.85 13.80
CA ARG A 62 0.54 -0.58 14.45
C ARG A 62 1.54 -1.71 14.16
N HIS A 63 1.58 -2.11 12.89
CA HIS A 63 2.35 -3.26 12.43
C HIS A 63 3.46 -2.79 11.49
N LYS A 64 4.69 -3.27 11.73
CA LYS A 64 5.88 -2.92 10.94
C LYS A 64 6.23 -1.41 10.92
N THR A 65 5.65 -0.60 11.80
CA THR A 65 5.93 0.85 11.91
C THR A 65 7.34 1.19 12.42
N GLN A 66 7.97 0.28 13.16
CA GLN A 66 9.36 0.44 13.64
C GLN A 66 10.40 -0.31 12.80
N LYS A 67 9.98 -1.06 11.77
CA LYS A 67 10.93 -1.73 10.89
C LYS A 67 11.51 -0.69 9.92
N PRO A 68 12.84 -0.43 9.92
CA PRO A 68 13.43 0.65 9.11
C PRO A 68 13.02 0.56 7.65
N LEU A 69 13.09 -0.65 7.08
CA LEU A 69 12.72 -0.93 5.70
C LEU A 69 11.32 -0.42 5.35
N PHE A 70 10.31 -0.76 6.17
CA PHE A 70 8.92 -0.34 5.95
C PHE A 70 8.70 1.14 6.28
N LYS A 71 9.38 1.65 7.32
CA LYS A 71 9.28 3.04 7.76
C LYS A 71 9.76 4.02 6.69
N PHE A 72 10.78 3.67 5.90
CA PHE A 72 11.31 4.53 4.85
C PHE A 72 10.71 4.23 3.47
N LEU A 73 10.56 2.95 3.08
CA LEU A 73 10.08 2.62 1.73
C LEU A 73 8.62 2.98 1.50
N VAL A 74 7.73 2.75 2.48
CA VAL A 74 6.30 3.00 2.26
C VAL A 74 6.00 4.50 2.05
N PRO A 75 6.52 5.43 2.89
CA PRO A 75 6.40 6.86 2.60
C PRO A 75 7.11 7.29 1.30
N LEU A 76 8.24 6.66 0.95
CA LEU A 76 8.93 6.91 -0.32
C LEU A 76 8.03 6.55 -1.52
N PHE A 77 7.34 5.41 -1.48
CA PHE A 77 6.40 5.01 -2.53
C PHE A 77 5.23 5.99 -2.65
N ILE A 78 4.68 6.47 -1.53
CA ILE A 78 3.67 7.55 -1.55
C ILE A 78 4.24 8.78 -2.26
N GLY A 79 5.45 9.21 -1.89
CA GLY A 79 6.11 10.37 -2.49
C GLY A 79 6.29 10.22 -4.01
N ILE A 80 6.75 9.06 -4.47
CA ILE A 80 6.92 8.76 -5.91
C ILE A 80 5.57 8.86 -6.64
N HIS A 81 4.50 8.28 -6.08
CA HIS A 81 3.18 8.32 -6.70
C HIS A 81 2.62 9.74 -6.77
N VAL A 82 2.77 10.52 -5.69
CA VAL A 82 2.34 11.93 -5.67
C VAL A 82 3.13 12.74 -6.69
N MET A 83 4.45 12.59 -6.74
CA MET A 83 5.29 13.28 -7.73
C MET A 83 4.90 12.92 -9.17
N TYR A 84 4.64 11.64 -9.45
CA TYR A 84 4.19 11.18 -10.76
C TYR A 84 2.84 11.80 -11.15
N VAL A 85 1.88 11.84 -10.22
CA VAL A 85 0.59 12.49 -10.44
C VAL A 85 0.74 13.99 -10.66
N LEU A 86 1.62 14.67 -9.93
CA LEU A 86 1.86 16.10 -10.16
C LEU A 86 2.52 16.36 -11.52
N TRP A 87 3.49 15.53 -11.91
CA TRP A 87 4.20 15.67 -13.17
C TRP A 87 3.31 15.49 -14.40
N ILE A 88 2.36 14.54 -14.36
CA ILE A 88 1.42 14.32 -15.48
C ILE A 88 0.33 15.40 -15.57
N ASN A 89 0.08 16.15 -14.49
CA ASN A 89 -0.94 17.21 -14.45
C ASN A 89 -0.35 18.62 -14.67
N LEU A 90 0.97 18.75 -14.86
CA LEU A 90 1.67 20.00 -15.16
C LEU A 90 1.90 20.13 -16.67
#